data_AF-A0A1F5HYW3-F1
#
_entry.id   AF-A0A1F5HYW3-F1
#
_cell.length_a   1.000
_cell.length_b   1.000
_cell.length_c   1.000
_cell.angle_alpha   90.00
_cell.angle_beta   90.00
_cell.angle_gamma   90.00
#
_symmetry.space_group_name_H-M   'P 1'
#
loop_
_entity.id
_entity.type
_entity.pdbx_description
1 polymer ?
#
loop_
_entity_poly.entity_id
_entity_poly.type
_entity_poly.pdbx_seq_one_letter_code
_entity_poly.pdbx_strand_id
1 'polypeptide(L)'
;MIKASLIDLDGFLVNSEELYLEANKIYLKQFNFEFTEELHRQGTGKKFAEWIKTVTSIDKPSEEILKERSVAFFDLVKKRLKLLDGAKKFLEMVRKNLKNALITSSKKDYVDLVFELTHIDCPEKISCSNY
;
A
#
# COMPACT_ATOMS: atom_id res chain seq x y z
N MET A 1 19.26 22.19 10.61
CA MET A 1 18.94 21.17 11.64
C MET A 1 17.59 20.56 11.31
N ILE A 2 17.51 19.23 11.20
CA ILE A 2 16.26 18.51 10.93
C ILE A 2 15.42 18.50 12.21
N LYS A 3 14.12 18.81 12.10
CA LYS A 3 13.21 18.95 13.25
C LYS A 3 12.22 17.79 13.40
N ALA A 4 11.88 17.12 12.31
CA ALA A 4 10.88 16.06 12.29
C ALA A 4 11.10 15.13 11.09
N SER A 5 10.48 13.95 11.16
CA SER A 5 10.40 12.97 10.07
C SER A 5 8.93 12.67 9.74
N LEU A 6 8.57 12.81 8.47
CA LEU A 6 7.28 12.37 7.92
C LEU A 6 7.54 11.07 7.17
N ILE A 7 6.90 10.01 7.62
CA ILE A 7 7.23 8.64 7.25
C ILE A 7 6.10 8.07 6.41
N ASP A 8 6.44 7.58 5.22
CA ASP A 8 5.48 6.86 4.38
C ASP A 8 5.33 5.40 4.84
N LEU A 9 4.28 4.70 4.41
CA LEU A 9 3.99 3.31 4.77
C LEU A 9 4.35 2.35 3.63
N ASP A 10 3.58 2.43 2.55
CA ASP A 10 3.62 1.52 1.41
C ASP A 10 4.89 1.75 0.59
N GLY A 11 5.63 0.69 0.27
CA GLY A 11 6.91 0.80 -0.43
C GLY A 11 8.06 1.43 0.39
N PHE A 12 7.81 1.86 1.64
CA PHE A 12 8.83 2.43 2.53
C PHE A 12 9.06 1.64 3.82
N LEU A 13 8.01 1.40 4.62
CA LEU A 13 8.08 0.53 5.80
C LEU A 13 7.75 -0.92 5.48
N VAL A 14 6.82 -1.15 4.55
CA VAL A 14 6.34 -2.48 4.16
C VAL A 14 6.53 -2.73 2.68
N ASN A 15 6.83 -3.98 2.32
CA ASN A 15 6.92 -4.41 0.93
C ASN A 15 5.51 -4.72 0.38
N SER A 16 4.71 -3.67 0.16
CA SER A 16 3.35 -3.80 -0.37
C SER A 16 3.27 -3.75 -1.89
N GLU A 17 4.31 -3.26 -2.59
CA GLU A 17 4.35 -3.18 -4.07
C GLU A 17 4.18 -4.55 -4.72
N GLU A 18 4.90 -5.57 -4.22
CA GLU A 18 4.72 -6.96 -4.68
C GLU A 18 3.30 -7.47 -4.45
N LEU A 19 2.68 -7.09 -3.32
CA LEU A 19 1.32 -7.52 -3.00
C LEU A 19 0.29 -6.81 -3.90
N TYR A 20 0.51 -5.54 -4.24
CA TYR A 20 -0.33 -4.82 -5.18
C TYR A 20 -0.24 -5.43 -6.58
N LEU A 21 0.97 -5.75 -7.07
CA LEU A 21 1.16 -6.44 -8.34
C LEU A 21 0.37 -7.76 -8.38
N GLU A 22 0.52 -8.60 -7.36
CA GLU A 22 -0.16 -9.89 -7.28
C GLU A 22 -1.68 -9.73 -7.13
N ALA A 23 -2.15 -8.78 -6.32
CA ALA A 23 -3.58 -8.46 -6.21
C ALA A 23 -4.17 -8.02 -7.56
N ASN A 24 -3.44 -7.20 -8.32
CA ASN A 24 -3.86 -6.77 -9.65
C ASN A 24 -3.94 -7.96 -10.62
N LYS A 25 -2.96 -8.87 -10.61
CA LYS A 25 -2.99 -10.11 -11.40
C LYS A 25 -4.21 -10.97 -11.08
N ILE A 26 -4.46 -11.20 -9.79
CA ILE A 26 -5.61 -12.00 -9.32
C ILE A 26 -6.93 -11.36 -9.78
N TYR A 27 -7.07 -10.06 -9.53
CA TYR A 27 -8.27 -9.32 -9.88
C TYR A 27 -8.52 -9.28 -11.40
N LEU A 28 -7.48 -9.06 -12.20
CA LEU A 28 -7.64 -8.89 -13.66
C LEU A 28 -7.79 -10.20 -14.43
N LYS A 29 -7.36 -11.31 -13.84
CA LYS A 29 -7.56 -12.65 -14.41
C LYS A 29 -9.04 -12.98 -14.64
N GLN A 30 -9.95 -12.47 -13.80
CA GLN A 30 -11.40 -12.70 -13.98
C GLN A 30 -11.98 -12.03 -15.24
N PHE A 31 -11.26 -11.06 -15.81
CA PHE A 31 -11.61 -10.38 -17.06
C PHE A 31 -10.81 -10.92 -18.25
N ASN A 32 -10.14 -12.08 -18.10
CA ASN A 32 -9.20 -12.63 -19.08
C ASN A 32 -8.09 -11.63 -19.48
N PHE A 33 -7.70 -10.74 -18.57
CA PHE A 33 -6.66 -9.76 -18.80
C PHE A 33 -5.37 -10.16 -18.06
N GLU A 34 -4.28 -10.33 -18.80
CA GLU A 34 -2.98 -10.65 -18.24
C GLU A 34 -2.27 -9.38 -17.75
N PHE A 35 -2.17 -9.22 -16.43
CA PHE A 35 -1.48 -8.10 -15.82
C PHE A 35 0.02 -8.39 -15.63
N THR A 36 0.88 -7.54 -16.19
CA THR A 36 2.33 -7.72 -16.17
C THR A 36 3.01 -6.72 -15.25
N GLU A 37 4.28 -7.00 -14.91
CA GLU A 37 5.11 -6.03 -14.17
C GLU A 37 5.32 -4.73 -14.94
N GLU A 38 5.38 -4.79 -16.27
CA GLU A 38 5.53 -3.60 -17.10
C GLU A 38 4.31 -2.70 -17.01
N LEU A 39 3.11 -3.28 -17.09
CA LEU A 39 1.86 -2.54 -16.85
C LEU A 39 1.84 -1.98 -15.42
N HIS A 40 2.25 -2.75 -14.42
CA HIS A 40 2.34 -2.28 -13.06
C HIS A 40 3.23 -1.03 -12.94
N ARG A 41 4.44 -1.06 -13.51
CA ARG A 41 5.36 0.10 -13.54
C ARG A 41 4.76 1.31 -14.24
N GLN A 42 4.04 1.11 -15.34
CA GLN A 42 3.37 2.21 -16.07
C GLN A 42 2.20 2.84 -15.29
N GLY A 43 1.59 2.07 -14.38
CA GLY A 43 0.53 2.48 -13.49
C GLY A 43 1.01 3.06 -12.15
N THR A 44 2.26 2.83 -11.75
CA THR A 44 2.83 3.34 -10.49
C THR A 44 2.69 4.85 -10.39
N GLY A 45 2.23 5.34 -9.23
CA GLY A 45 1.95 6.76 -8.98
C GLY A 45 0.63 7.27 -9.56
N LYS A 46 -0.14 6.45 -10.31
CA LYS A 46 -1.46 6.80 -10.84
C LYS A 46 -2.57 6.22 -9.97
N LYS A 47 -3.78 6.79 -10.07
CA LYS A 47 -4.98 6.20 -9.48
C LYS A 47 -5.30 4.91 -10.23
N PHE A 48 -5.10 3.76 -9.58
CA PHE A 48 -5.21 2.44 -10.22
C PHE A 48 -6.51 2.27 -11.02
N ALA A 49 -7.67 2.58 -10.43
CA ALA A 49 -8.96 2.36 -11.08
C ALA A 49 -9.18 3.23 -12.34
N GLU A 50 -8.58 4.43 -12.38
CA GLU A 50 -8.62 5.28 -13.58
C GLU A 50 -7.64 4.77 -14.64
N TRP A 51 -6.42 4.44 -14.21
CA TRP A 51 -5.38 3.98 -15.11
C TRP A 51 -5.72 2.63 -15.75
N ILE A 52 -6.28 1.69 -14.99
CA ILE A 52 -6.56 0.34 -15.49
C ILE A 52 -7.62 0.36 -16.60
N LYS A 53 -8.56 1.30 -16.55
CA LYS A 53 -9.56 1.51 -17.61
C LYS A 53 -8.97 2.01 -18.92
N THR A 54 -7.76 2.57 -18.90
CA THR A 54 -7.07 3.01 -20.13
C THR A 54 -6.35 1.87 -20.85
N VAL A 55 -6.11 0.76 -20.16
CA VAL A 55 -5.36 -0.41 -20.69
C VAL A 55 -6.20 -1.68 -20.72
N THR A 56 -7.44 -1.63 -20.22
CA THR A 56 -8.40 -2.75 -20.19
C THR A 56 -9.78 -2.27 -20.67
N SER A 57 -10.66 -3.22 -21.00
CA SER A 57 -12.07 -2.93 -21.35
C SER A 57 -13.02 -3.06 -20.16
N ILE A 58 -12.54 -2.87 -18.93
CA ILE A 58 -13.39 -2.98 -17.73
C ILE A 58 -14.38 -1.81 -17.68
N ASP A 59 -15.67 -2.15 -17.84
CA ASP A 59 -16.78 -1.21 -17.68
C ASP A 59 -17.38 -1.33 -16.27
N LYS A 60 -16.65 -0.79 -15.28
CA LYS A 60 -17.09 -0.73 -13.88
C LYS A 60 -16.79 0.64 -13.28
N PRO A 61 -17.60 1.13 -12.31
CA PRO A 61 -17.25 2.30 -11.52
C PRO A 61 -15.91 2.13 -10.79
N SER A 62 -15.18 3.22 -10.61
CA SER A 62 -13.85 3.17 -9.99
C SER A 62 -13.90 2.68 -8.55
N GLU A 63 -14.95 3.01 -7.79
CA GLU A 63 -15.13 2.47 -6.43
C GLU A 63 -15.32 0.95 -6.42
N GLU A 64 -16.04 0.40 -7.40
CA GLU A 64 -16.28 -1.05 -7.50
C GLU A 64 -14.98 -1.80 -7.79
N ILE A 65 -14.19 -1.31 -8.76
CA ILE A 65 -12.86 -1.87 -9.08
C ILE A 65 -11.97 -1.90 -7.84
N LEU A 66 -11.91 -0.79 -7.09
CA LEU A 66 -11.10 -0.71 -5.89
C LEU A 66 -11.60 -1.69 -4.82
N LYS A 67 -12.92 -1.76 -4.59
CA LYS A 67 -13.53 -2.66 -3.61
C LYS A 67 -13.22 -4.13 -3.92
N GLU A 68 -13.42 -4.56 -5.16
CA GLU A 68 -13.20 -5.95 -5.58
C GLU A 68 -11.72 -6.33 -5.51
N ARG A 69 -10.83 -5.49 -6.04
CA ARG A 69 -9.37 -5.70 -5.94
C ARG A 69 -8.91 -5.76 -4.49
N SER A 70 -9.49 -4.93 -3.61
CA SER A 70 -9.09 -4.88 -2.20
C SER A 70 -9.29 -6.21 -1.48
N VAL A 71 -10.25 -7.04 -1.90
CA VAL A 71 -10.44 -8.40 -1.35
C VAL A 71 -9.17 -9.23 -1.55
N ALA A 72 -8.64 -9.28 -2.78
CA ALA A 72 -7.40 -10.01 -3.08
C ALA A 72 -6.19 -9.39 -2.36
N PHE A 73 -6.12 -8.06 -2.31
CA PHE A 73 -5.03 -7.36 -1.65
C PHE A 73 -4.99 -7.64 -0.13
N PHE A 74 -6.11 -7.51 0.57
CA PHE A 74 -6.17 -7.75 2.02
C PHE A 74 -5.89 -9.22 2.38
N ASP A 75 -6.31 -10.17 1.55
CA ASP A 75 -5.96 -11.58 1.73
C ASP A 75 -4.44 -11.80 1.61
N LEU A 76 -3.80 -11.21 0.59
CA LEU A 76 -2.36 -11.25 0.41
C LEU A 76 -1.60 -10.60 1.56
N VAL A 77 -2.07 -9.43 2.03
CA VAL A 77 -1.49 -8.71 3.18
C VAL A 77 -1.47 -9.60 4.42
N LYS A 78 -2.62 -10.21 4.78
CA LYS A 78 -2.73 -11.11 5.94
C LYS A 78 -1.77 -12.31 5.87
N LYS A 79 -1.46 -12.79 4.67
CA LYS A 79 -0.65 -14.00 4.46
C LYS A 79 0.84 -13.72 4.27
N ARG A 80 1.19 -12.58 3.68
CA ARG A 80 2.51 -12.36 3.07
C ARG A 80 3.15 -11.01 3.39
N LEU A 81 2.46 -10.08 4.05
CA LEU A 81 3.02 -8.77 4.36
C LEU A 81 4.31 -8.91 5.16
N LYS A 82 5.34 -8.20 4.71
CA LYS A 82 6.63 -8.11 5.38
C LYS A 82 7.05 -6.65 5.47
N LEU A 83 7.79 -6.36 6.54
CA LEU A 83 8.54 -5.12 6.62
C LEU A 83 9.68 -5.13 5.61
N LEU A 84 10.03 -3.95 5.12
CA LEU A 84 11.26 -3.76 4.38
C LEU A 84 12.47 -3.84 5.33
N ASP A 85 13.60 -4.28 4.78
CA ASP A 85 14.83 -4.43 5.54
C ASP A 85 15.25 -3.08 6.14
N GLY A 86 15.53 -3.08 7.44
CA GLY A 86 15.89 -1.87 8.18
C GLY A 86 14.71 -1.03 8.68
N ALA A 87 13.46 -1.30 8.31
CA ALA A 87 12.29 -0.52 8.74
C ALA A 87 12.19 -0.39 10.27
N LYS A 88 12.36 -1.49 11.02
CA LYS A 88 12.34 -1.47 12.49
C LYS A 88 13.44 -0.58 13.07
N LYS A 89 14.68 -0.75 12.58
CA LYS A 89 15.84 0.04 13.02
C LYS A 89 15.68 1.52 12.71
N PHE A 90 15.12 1.85 11.54
CA PHE A 90 14.81 3.21 11.14
C PHE A 90 13.80 3.85 12.10
N LEU A 91 12.68 3.17 12.40
CA LEU A 91 11.66 3.67 13.31
C LEU A 91 12.22 3.91 14.72
N GLU A 92 13.00 2.97 15.24
CA GLU A 92 13.66 3.11 16.55
C GLU A 92 14.58 4.35 16.59
N MET A 93 15.40 4.54 15.55
CA MET A 93 16.31 5.68 15.44
C MET A 93 15.54 7.00 15.36
N VAL A 94 14.50 7.08 14.52
CA VAL A 94 13.73 8.30 14.33
C VAL A 94 13.00 8.67 15.62
N ARG A 95 12.37 7.72 16.32
CA ARG A 95 11.69 7.96 17.59
C ARG A 95 12.59 8.53 18.67
N LYS A 96 13.84 8.06 18.74
CA LYS A 96 14.82 8.53 19.74
C LYS A 96 15.32 9.95 19.49
N ASN A 97 15.26 10.43 18.24
CA ASN A 97 15.98 11.63 17.83
C ASN A 97 15.09 12.75 17.26
N LEU A 98 13.88 12.42 16.78
CA LEU A 98 13.02 13.35 16.03
C LEU A 98 11.54 13.16 16.38
N LYS A 99 10.80 14.27 16.36
CA LYS A 99 9.33 14.22 16.24
C LYS A 99 8.97 13.50 14.96
N ASN A 100 7.98 12.62 15.00
CA ASN A 100 7.67 11.77 13.85
C ASN A 100 6.17 11.57 13.65
N ALA A 101 5.79 11.38 12.39
CA ALA A 101 4.43 11.05 12.00
C ALA A 101 4.42 10.11 10.81
N LEU A 102 3.53 9.12 10.83
CA LEU A 102 3.18 8.35 9.63
C LEU A 102 2.23 9.19 8.77
N ILE A 103 2.55 9.40 7.51
CA ILE A 103 1.71 10.09 6.53
C ILE A 103 1.52 9.14 5.35
N THR A 104 0.30 8.65 5.16
CA THR A 104 -0.01 7.68 4.10
C THR A 104 -1.33 8.01 3.41
N SER A 105 -1.40 7.70 2.11
CA SER A 105 -2.64 7.72 1.33
C SER A 105 -3.53 6.49 1.57
N SER A 106 -3.07 5.54 2.38
CA SER A 106 -3.83 4.35 2.72
C SER A 106 -4.91 4.63 3.77
N LYS A 107 -5.96 3.78 3.75
CA LYS A 107 -7.09 3.85 4.67
C LYS A 107 -6.69 3.34 6.06
N LYS A 108 -7.39 3.85 7.08
CA LYS A 108 -7.09 3.55 8.48
C LYS A 108 -7.17 2.06 8.82
N ASP A 109 -8.13 1.35 8.24
CA ASP A 109 -8.31 -0.09 8.41
C ASP A 109 -7.11 -0.91 7.90
N TYR A 110 -6.53 -0.53 6.75
CA TYR A 110 -5.30 -1.12 6.25
C TYR A 110 -4.10 -0.80 7.16
N VAL A 111 -3.96 0.45 7.60
CA VAL A 111 -2.88 0.85 8.52
C VAL A 111 -2.93 0.05 9.81
N ASP A 112 -4.13 -0.13 10.38
CA ASP A 112 -4.33 -0.92 11.60
C ASP A 112 -3.93 -2.37 11.39
N LEU A 113 -4.35 -2.98 10.27
CA LEU A 113 -3.96 -4.34 9.91
C LEU A 113 -2.44 -4.47 9.76
N VAL A 114 -1.77 -3.50 9.13
CA VAL A 114 -0.31 -3.52 8.98
C VAL A 114 0.37 -3.51 10.34
N PHE A 115 -0.06 -2.64 11.26
CA PHE A 115 0.52 -2.58 12.60
C PHE A 115 0.24 -3.84 13.42
N GLU A 116 -0.95 -4.40 13.31
CA GLU A 116 -1.30 -5.68 13.93
C GLU A 116 -0.36 -6.80 13.47
N LEU A 117 -0.11 -6.92 12.16
CA LEU A 117 0.69 -8.00 11.59
C LEU A 117 2.20 -7.83 11.79
N THR A 118 2.70 -6.59 11.79
CA THR A 118 4.14 -6.32 11.77
C THR A 118 4.74 -6.05 13.15
N HIS A 119 3.89 -5.73 14.13
CA HIS A 119 4.28 -5.36 15.50
C HIS A 119 5.36 -4.27 15.52
N ILE A 120 5.28 -3.29 14.61
CA ILE A 120 6.16 -2.13 14.63
C ILE A 120 5.63 -1.07 15.58
N ASP A 121 6.55 -0.36 16.23
CA ASP A 121 6.20 0.73 17.12
C ASP A 121 5.63 1.91 16.32
N CYS A 122 4.33 2.14 16.48
CA CYS A 122 3.60 3.19 15.77
C CYS A 122 4.20 4.59 16.01
N PRO A 123 4.47 5.38 14.95
CA PRO A 123 4.88 6.78 15.08
C PRO A 123 3.97 7.60 16.01
N GLU A 124 4.50 8.72 16.54
CA GLU A 124 3.78 9.55 17.54
C GLU A 124 2.44 10.08 17.01
N LYS A 125 2.33 10.27 15.70
CA LYS A 125 1.10 10.68 15.01
C LYS A 125 0.90 9.86 13.74
N ILE A 126 -0.35 9.70 13.34
CA ILE A 126 -0.74 9.03 12.10
C ILE A 126 -1.71 9.94 11.35
N SER A 127 -1.48 10.14 10.05
CA SER A 127 -2.42 10.73 9.11
C SER A 127 -2.70 9.73 7.99
N CYS A 128 -3.95 9.29 7.89
CA CYS A 128 -4.44 8.37 6.85
C CYS A 128 -5.30 9.13 5.83
N SER A 129 -5.61 8.48 4.70
CA SER A 129 -6.63 8.99 3.77
C SER A 129 -8.04 8.91 4.37
N ASN A 130 -8.86 9.91 4.05
CA ASN A 130 -10.28 9.96 4.39
C ASN A 130 -11.20 9.53 3.21
N TYR A 131 -10.63 9.12 2.08
CA TYR A 131 -11.33 8.71 0.85
C TYR A 131 -11.21 7.19 0.64
#